data_AF-A0A6A6QGU9-F1
#
_entry.id   AF-A0A6A6QGU9-F1
#
_cell.length_a   1.000
_cell.length_b   1.000
_cell.length_c   1.000
_cell.angle_alpha   90.00
_cell.angle_beta   90.00
_cell.angle_gamma   90.00
#
_symmetry.space_group_name_H-M   'P 1'
#
loop_
_entity.id
_entity.type
_entity.pdbx_description
1 polymer ?
#
loop_
_entity_poly.entity_id
_entity_poly.type
_entity_poly.pdbx_seq_one_letter_code
_entity_poly.pdbx_strand_id
1 'polypeptide(L)'
;MERTIKSQDAVAGRILWLPPFVEVPAGAVERVRGKGPVDEKMFNHPVVVCSRPWSASEGQDSLGSRAHFHIITSFGGKTLAEMYGKTSDFHRQRRLNYLPVDPAPAHPDGLPSLFLSEGAQLRWHSYINVGEIYAIDLNFLWTYSNKKTPGATDFHLGWNSLRHLRRRAETLTQYRIDPQFPAASFPSITFGTKAVKSNRPYRIPTGELEDLEILERPVPNYSTKPWIENIPEDSYPATEAMVVSCHEHTPAPTRVWESSQATEVVIARHDERSG
;
A
#
# COMPACT_ATOMS: atom_id res chain seq x y z
N MET A 1 3.34 4.02 22.12
CA MET A 1 2.32 3.54 21.17
C MET A 1 2.05 2.10 21.49
N GLU A 2 0.79 1.71 21.60
CA GLU A 2 0.41 0.30 21.71
C GLU A 2 0.86 -0.43 20.44
N ARG A 3 1.68 -1.46 20.59
CA ARG A 3 2.37 -2.13 19.48
C ARG A 3 1.60 -3.32 18.91
N THR A 4 0.58 -3.80 19.61
CA THR A 4 -0.08 -5.07 19.28
C THR A 4 -1.48 -4.79 18.76
N ILE A 5 -1.72 -5.16 17.51
CA ILE A 5 -3.05 -5.11 16.89
C ILE A 5 -3.75 -6.43 17.20
N LYS A 6 -4.99 -6.38 17.66
CA LYS A 6 -5.80 -7.61 17.78
C LYS A 6 -6.32 -7.98 16.39
N SER A 7 -6.41 -9.27 16.09
CA SER A 7 -6.91 -9.75 14.79
C SER A 7 -8.28 -9.14 14.40
N GLN A 8 -9.14 -8.86 15.37
CA GLN A 8 -10.44 -8.19 15.16
C GLN A 8 -10.35 -6.74 14.66
N ASP A 9 -9.25 -6.04 14.96
CA ASP A 9 -9.07 -4.63 14.59
C ASP A 9 -8.57 -4.47 13.15
N ALA A 10 -8.03 -5.55 12.58
CA ALA A 10 -7.54 -5.60 11.21
C ALA A 10 -8.68 -5.84 10.22
N VAL A 11 -9.62 -4.91 10.12
CA VAL A 11 -10.70 -4.99 9.12
C VAL A 11 -10.34 -4.19 7.87
N ALA A 12 -10.94 -4.54 6.73
CA ALA A 12 -10.76 -3.75 5.52
C ALA A 12 -11.23 -2.31 5.71
N GLY A 13 -10.46 -1.35 5.21
CA GLY A 13 -10.63 0.06 5.43
C GLY A 13 -9.91 0.59 6.68
N ARG A 14 -9.46 -0.27 7.60
CA ARG A 14 -8.70 0.16 8.78
C ARG A 14 -7.36 0.77 8.39
N ILE A 15 -7.02 1.88 9.03
CA ILE A 15 -5.72 2.53 8.93
C ILE A 15 -4.83 2.07 10.08
N LEU A 16 -3.68 1.53 9.71
CA LEU A 16 -2.64 1.04 10.59
C LEU A 16 -1.33 1.77 10.28
N TRP A 17 -0.27 1.46 11.01
CA TRP A 17 1.06 2.02 10.80
C TRP A 17 2.04 0.91 10.45
N LEU A 18 2.71 1.06 9.31
CA LEU A 18 3.85 0.23 8.94
C LEU A 18 5.10 0.76 9.66
N PRO A 19 5.75 -0.02 10.53
CA PRO A 19 6.91 0.44 11.29
C PRO A 19 8.10 0.84 10.41
N PRO A 20 9.14 1.46 10.99
CA PRO A 20 10.41 1.68 10.30
C PRO A 20 11.01 0.37 9.78
N PHE A 21 11.73 0.45 8.65
CA PHE A 21 12.31 -0.70 7.96
C PHE A 21 13.15 -1.60 8.88
N VAL A 22 13.96 -1.01 9.76
CA VAL A 22 14.83 -1.72 10.71
C VAL A 22 14.09 -2.52 11.79
N GLU A 23 12.79 -2.24 11.99
CA GLU A 23 11.94 -2.94 12.97
C GLU A 23 11.11 -4.05 12.34
N VAL A 24 11.10 -4.15 11.01
CA VAL A 24 10.35 -5.16 10.27
C VAL A 24 11.34 -6.22 9.76
N PRO A 25 11.11 -7.53 9.99
CA PRO A 25 12.01 -8.56 9.50
C PRO A 25 12.18 -8.49 7.98
N ALA A 26 13.40 -8.76 7.50
CA ALA A 26 13.69 -8.80 6.08
C ALA A 26 12.76 -9.78 5.36
N GLY A 27 12.11 -9.33 4.29
CA GLY A 27 11.16 -10.14 3.52
C GLY A 27 9.76 -10.29 4.13
N ALA A 28 9.48 -9.71 5.31
CA ALA A 28 8.14 -9.78 5.91
C ALA A 28 7.08 -8.98 5.13
N VAL A 29 7.51 -7.94 4.41
CA VAL A 29 6.65 -7.21 3.47
C VAL A 29 6.87 -7.76 2.08
N GLU A 30 5.79 -8.20 1.45
CA GLU A 30 5.79 -8.73 0.10
C GLU A 30 4.96 -7.83 -0.81
N ARG A 31 5.33 -7.73 -2.09
CA ARG A 31 4.53 -7.02 -3.09
C ARG A 31 3.57 -8.01 -3.74
N VAL A 32 2.27 -7.79 -3.57
CA VAL A 32 1.20 -8.61 -4.19
C VAL A 32 0.95 -8.18 -5.63
N ARG A 33 0.91 -6.86 -5.87
CA ARG A 33 0.77 -6.25 -7.21
C ARG A 33 1.61 -4.98 -7.34
N GLY A 34 2.07 -4.74 -8.56
CA GLY A 34 2.95 -3.62 -8.91
C GLY A 34 4.21 -4.10 -9.62
N LYS A 35 5.18 -3.20 -9.82
CA LYS A 35 6.47 -3.52 -10.45
C LYS A 35 7.62 -3.25 -9.49
N GLY A 36 8.68 -4.05 -9.60
CA GLY A 36 9.93 -3.85 -8.88
C GLY A 36 9.93 -4.37 -7.43
N PRO A 37 11.08 -4.27 -6.75
CA PRO A 37 11.22 -4.69 -5.36
C PRO A 37 10.39 -3.81 -4.40
N VAL A 38 10.32 -4.22 -3.14
CA VAL A 38 9.78 -3.41 -2.04
C VAL A 38 10.77 -2.28 -1.75
N ASP A 39 10.30 -1.03 -1.75
CA ASP A 39 11.13 0.16 -1.53
C ASP A 39 11.21 0.46 -0.02
N GLU A 40 12.41 0.59 0.54
CA GLU A 40 12.62 0.95 1.95
C GLU A 40 11.95 2.26 2.34
N LYS A 41 11.74 3.18 1.39
CA LYS A 41 11.07 4.47 1.62
C LYS A 41 9.58 4.34 1.91
N MET A 42 8.98 3.16 1.72
CA MET A 42 7.56 2.93 2.01
C MET A 42 7.29 2.63 3.49
N PHE A 43 8.33 2.33 4.28
CA PHE A 43 8.24 2.04 5.70
C PHE A 43 8.08 3.31 6.53
N ASN A 44 7.66 3.19 7.79
CA ASN A 44 7.34 4.32 8.65
C ASN A 44 6.21 5.22 8.09
N HIS A 45 5.19 4.58 7.53
CA HIS A 45 4.04 5.25 6.90
C HIS A 45 2.72 4.66 7.39
N PRO A 46 1.64 5.46 7.39
CA PRO A 46 0.31 4.91 7.56
C PRO A 46 -0.05 4.03 6.37
N VAL A 47 -0.84 2.99 6.61
CA VAL A 47 -1.30 2.04 5.59
C VAL A 47 -2.79 1.79 5.76
N VAL A 48 -3.49 1.49 4.69
CA VAL A 48 -4.89 1.06 4.75
C VAL A 48 -5.00 -0.41 4.36
N VAL A 49 -5.63 -1.21 5.22
CA VAL A 49 -5.94 -2.62 4.92
C VAL A 49 -7.01 -2.66 3.83
N CYS A 50 -6.73 -3.32 2.71
CA CYS A 50 -7.70 -3.48 1.62
C CYS A 50 -8.40 -4.84 1.65
N SER A 51 -7.69 -5.88 2.07
CA SER A 51 -8.21 -7.24 2.20
C SER A 51 -7.41 -8.09 3.19
N ARG A 52 -8.04 -9.15 3.69
CA ARG A 52 -7.44 -10.23 4.46
C ARG A 52 -7.84 -11.55 3.83
N PRO A 53 -7.06 -12.05 2.86
CA PRO A 53 -7.42 -13.26 2.13
C PRO A 53 -7.46 -14.47 3.07
N TRP A 54 -8.53 -15.25 2.97
CA TRP A 54 -8.64 -16.59 3.54
C TRP A 54 -7.98 -17.57 2.58
N SER A 55 -6.70 -17.87 2.79
CA SER A 55 -6.04 -18.93 2.02
C SER A 55 -6.39 -20.30 2.62
N ALA A 56 -7.53 -20.86 2.21
CA ALA A 56 -7.92 -22.21 2.59
C ALA A 56 -6.96 -23.28 2.05
N SER A 57 -6.26 -22.98 0.95
CA SER A 57 -5.46 -23.92 0.17
C SER A 57 -4.03 -24.10 0.66
N GLU A 58 -3.49 -23.17 1.44
CA GLU A 58 -2.07 -23.22 1.82
C GLU A 58 -1.80 -23.74 3.24
N GLY A 59 -2.84 -23.96 4.07
CA GLY A 59 -2.69 -24.52 5.42
C GLY A 59 -1.81 -23.70 6.38
N GLN A 60 -1.26 -22.58 5.92
CA GLN A 60 -0.17 -21.84 6.56
C GLN A 60 -0.65 -20.56 7.25
N ASP A 61 -1.83 -20.05 6.88
CA ASP A 61 -2.47 -18.90 7.54
C ASP A 61 -3.79 -19.30 8.20
N SER A 62 -3.76 -20.31 9.07
CA SER A 62 -4.95 -20.75 9.82
C SER A 62 -5.52 -19.69 10.77
N LEU A 63 -4.78 -18.59 11.01
CA LEU A 63 -5.16 -17.49 11.90
C LEU A 63 -5.57 -16.21 11.18
N GLY A 64 -5.41 -16.14 9.86
CA GLY A 64 -5.71 -14.95 9.05
C GLY A 64 -4.88 -13.75 9.44
N SER A 65 -3.61 -13.99 9.77
CA SER A 65 -2.67 -12.95 10.15
C SER A 65 -2.19 -12.18 8.93
N ARG A 66 -2.32 -12.69 7.71
CA ARG A 66 -1.89 -11.97 6.51
C ARG A 66 -2.91 -10.91 6.10
N ALA A 67 -2.43 -9.68 5.94
CA ALA A 67 -3.22 -8.57 5.44
C ALA A 67 -2.59 -7.97 4.19
N HIS A 68 -3.45 -7.62 3.23
CA HIS A 68 -3.07 -6.83 2.08
C HIS A 68 -3.41 -5.36 2.33
N PHE A 69 -2.53 -4.47 1.90
CA PHE A 69 -2.65 -3.04 2.19
C PHE A 69 -2.11 -2.16 1.08
N HIS A 70 -2.54 -0.90 1.12
CA HIS A 70 -1.98 0.21 0.35
C HIS A 70 -1.24 1.19 1.27
N ILE A 71 -0.17 1.80 0.76
CA ILE A 71 0.57 2.84 1.46
C ILE A 71 -0.17 4.18 1.38
N ILE A 72 -0.20 4.90 2.50
CA ILE A 72 -0.68 6.28 2.58
C ILE A 72 0.54 7.21 2.67
N THR A 73 0.60 8.20 1.78
CA THR A 73 1.69 9.19 1.72
C THR A 73 1.14 10.61 1.80
N SER A 74 1.89 11.51 2.41
CA SER A 74 1.59 12.95 2.42
C SER A 74 2.45 13.74 1.43
N PHE A 75 3.34 13.07 0.68
CA PHE A 75 4.36 13.70 -0.17
C PHE A 75 5.15 14.84 0.51
N GLY A 76 5.41 14.71 1.82
CA GLY A 76 6.08 15.76 2.59
C GLY A 76 5.26 17.06 2.69
N GLY A 77 3.92 16.96 2.63
CA GLY A 77 3.00 18.09 2.67
C GLY A 77 2.64 18.68 1.31
N LYS A 78 3.24 18.17 0.22
CA LYS A 78 2.92 18.60 -1.14
C LYS A 78 1.65 17.93 -1.65
N THR A 79 0.94 18.63 -2.51
CA THR A 79 -0.26 18.14 -3.20
C THR A 79 0.12 17.28 -4.41
N LEU A 80 -0.83 16.48 -4.91
CA LEU A 80 -0.65 15.74 -6.17
C LEU A 80 -0.34 16.65 -7.37
N ALA A 81 -0.95 17.84 -7.40
CA ALA A 81 -0.71 18.83 -8.45
C ALA A 81 0.71 19.43 -8.36
N GLU A 82 1.29 19.55 -7.17
CA GLU A 82 2.68 20.01 -7.03
C GLU A 82 3.68 18.90 -7.36
N MET A 83 3.41 17.67 -6.91
CA MET A 83 4.27 16.50 -7.17
C MET A 83 4.28 16.10 -8.64
N TYR A 84 3.14 16.21 -9.31
CA TYR A 84 2.96 15.73 -10.68
C TYR A 84 2.21 16.75 -11.56
N GLY A 85 2.51 18.05 -11.43
CA GLY A 85 1.75 19.13 -12.06
C GLY A 85 1.88 19.27 -13.56
N LYS A 86 2.87 18.60 -14.17
CA LYS A 86 3.04 18.65 -15.62
C LYS A 86 1.85 17.98 -16.31
N THR A 87 1.46 18.53 -17.46
CA THR A 87 0.34 18.04 -18.27
C THR A 87 0.69 16.79 -19.09
N SER A 88 1.93 16.30 -19.03
CA SER A 88 2.34 15.14 -19.81
C SER A 88 1.65 13.85 -19.34
N ASP A 89 1.42 12.93 -20.29
CA ASP A 89 0.75 11.65 -20.03
C ASP A 89 1.44 10.84 -18.91
N PHE A 90 2.76 10.89 -18.83
CA PHE A 90 3.52 10.26 -17.75
C PHE A 90 3.09 10.78 -16.36
N HIS A 91 3.00 12.10 -16.18
CA HIS A 91 2.59 12.69 -14.91
C HIS A 91 1.13 12.40 -14.62
N ARG A 92 0.27 12.47 -15.65
CA ARG A 92 -1.13 12.08 -15.53
C ARG A 92 -1.27 10.63 -15.07
N GLN A 93 -0.57 9.69 -15.69
CA GLN A 93 -0.57 8.28 -15.27
C GLN A 93 -0.08 8.10 -13.84
N ARG A 94 0.94 8.85 -13.41
CA ARG A 94 1.40 8.83 -12.01
C ARG A 94 0.34 9.34 -11.04
N ARG A 95 -0.35 10.45 -11.34
CA ARG A 95 -1.44 10.97 -10.48
C ARG A 95 -2.57 9.97 -10.32
N LEU A 96 -2.94 9.32 -11.42
CA LEU A 96 -4.00 8.31 -11.47
C LEU A 96 -3.79 7.11 -10.53
N ASN A 97 -2.59 6.89 -10.00
CA ASN A 97 -2.29 5.88 -8.98
C ASN A 97 -2.62 6.31 -7.55
N TYR A 98 -3.06 7.54 -7.33
CA TYR A 98 -3.31 8.08 -6.00
C TYR A 98 -4.76 8.54 -5.84
N LEU A 99 -5.35 8.26 -4.68
CA LEU A 99 -6.64 8.82 -4.28
C LEU A 99 -6.44 9.76 -3.09
N PRO A 100 -6.98 10.99 -3.11
CA PRO A 100 -6.89 11.91 -1.96
C PRO A 100 -7.74 11.40 -0.80
N VAL A 101 -7.26 11.60 0.42
CA VAL A 101 -8.02 11.41 1.66
C VAL A 101 -8.33 12.78 2.24
N ASP A 102 -9.60 13.06 2.52
CA ASP A 102 -10.05 14.31 3.12
C ASP A 102 -9.25 14.62 4.41
N PRO A 103 -8.75 15.85 4.62
CA PRO A 103 -9.03 17.08 3.86
C PRO A 103 -8.02 17.41 2.75
N ALA A 104 -7.35 16.42 2.15
CA ALA A 104 -6.46 16.68 1.02
C ALA A 104 -7.23 17.31 -0.16
N PRO A 105 -6.59 18.20 -0.96
CA PRO A 105 -7.22 18.79 -2.14
C PRO A 105 -7.74 17.74 -3.11
N ALA A 106 -8.82 18.09 -3.81
CA ALA A 106 -9.46 17.24 -4.81
C ALA A 106 -8.46 16.76 -5.88
N HIS A 107 -8.69 15.55 -6.39
CA HIS A 107 -7.81 14.97 -7.39
C HIS A 107 -7.88 15.79 -8.70
N PRO A 108 -6.75 16.20 -9.29
CA PRO A 108 -6.73 17.08 -10.47
C PRO A 108 -7.39 16.44 -11.71
N ASP A 109 -7.36 15.11 -11.81
CA ASP A 109 -8.03 14.36 -12.88
C ASP A 109 -9.48 13.91 -12.53
N GLY A 110 -10.10 14.49 -11.50
CA GLY A 110 -11.51 14.26 -11.16
C GLY A 110 -11.84 12.92 -10.48
N LEU A 111 -10.86 12.26 -9.87
CA LEU A 111 -11.09 11.06 -9.05
C LEU A 111 -11.71 11.42 -7.69
N PRO A 112 -12.52 10.52 -7.09
CA PRO A 112 -13.19 10.81 -5.83
C PRO A 112 -12.21 10.96 -4.66
N SER A 113 -12.53 11.85 -3.73
CA SER A 113 -11.89 11.90 -2.42
C SER A 113 -12.43 10.81 -1.50
N LEU A 114 -11.54 10.27 -0.68
CA LEU A 114 -11.83 9.28 0.34
C LEU A 114 -12.05 9.95 1.69
N PHE A 115 -13.07 9.50 2.41
CA PHE A 115 -13.42 9.99 3.73
C PHE A 115 -13.22 8.90 4.77
N LEU A 116 -12.64 9.28 5.91
CA LEU A 116 -12.67 8.45 7.11
C LEU A 116 -14.05 8.48 7.75
N SER A 117 -14.36 7.44 8.51
CA SER A 117 -15.58 7.35 9.31
C SER A 117 -15.57 8.36 10.47
N GLU A 118 -16.77 8.66 10.98
CA GLU A 118 -16.97 9.45 12.21
C GLU A 118 -16.29 10.84 12.22
N GLY A 119 -16.00 11.40 11.03
CA GLY A 119 -15.32 12.69 10.91
C GLY A 119 -13.84 12.66 11.30
N ALA A 120 -13.25 11.47 11.45
CA ALA A 120 -11.82 11.34 11.70
C ALA A 120 -11.00 11.95 10.56
N GLN A 121 -9.81 12.45 10.87
CA GLN A 121 -8.91 13.03 9.88
C GLN A 121 -7.47 12.56 10.10
N LEU A 122 -6.75 12.41 8.99
CA LEU A 122 -5.31 12.17 9.02
C LEU A 122 -4.55 13.44 9.41
N ARG A 123 -3.34 13.28 9.94
CA ARG A 123 -2.53 14.41 10.43
C ARG A 123 -2.20 15.45 9.34
N TRP A 124 -2.07 15.00 8.10
CA TRP A 124 -1.63 15.76 6.91
C TRP A 124 -2.58 15.51 5.74
N HIS A 125 -2.51 16.38 4.73
CA HIS A 125 -3.06 16.08 3.41
C HIS A 125 -2.39 14.80 2.90
N SER A 126 -3.17 13.75 2.74
CA SER A 126 -2.69 12.39 2.53
C SER A 126 -3.36 11.79 1.32
N TYR A 127 -2.64 10.89 0.67
CA TYR A 127 -3.03 10.23 -0.56
C TYR A 127 -2.73 8.74 -0.42
N ILE A 128 -3.64 7.90 -0.91
CA ILE A 128 -3.46 6.45 -0.90
C ILE A 128 -2.93 5.99 -2.26
N ASN A 129 -1.79 5.31 -2.29
CA ASN A 129 -1.26 4.71 -3.51
C ASN A 129 -2.03 3.43 -3.83
N VAL A 130 -3.00 3.53 -4.75
CA VAL A 130 -3.86 2.43 -5.20
C VAL A 130 -3.29 1.66 -6.38
N GLY A 131 -2.14 2.10 -6.93
CA GLY A 131 -1.43 1.39 -8.00
C GLY A 131 -0.55 0.24 -7.51
N GLU A 132 -0.36 0.10 -6.20
CA GLU A 132 0.51 -0.90 -5.59
C GLU A 132 -0.20 -1.56 -4.41
N ILE A 133 -0.03 -2.87 -4.26
CA ILE A 133 -0.61 -3.66 -3.16
C ILE A 133 0.49 -4.50 -2.55
N TYR A 134 0.55 -4.47 -1.23
CA TYR A 134 1.53 -5.20 -0.44
C TYR A 134 0.83 -6.17 0.51
N ALA A 135 1.56 -7.16 0.99
CA ALA A 135 1.15 -8.10 2.03
C ALA A 135 2.14 -8.07 3.18
N ILE A 136 1.64 -8.25 4.40
CA ILE A 136 2.43 -8.41 5.62
C ILE A 136 1.62 -9.21 6.64
N ASP A 137 2.30 -9.86 7.58
CA ASP A 137 1.66 -10.34 8.80
C ASP A 137 1.23 -9.16 9.69
N LEU A 138 -0.02 -9.17 10.15
CA LEU A 138 -0.64 -8.15 10.99
C LEU A 138 0.11 -7.89 12.29
N ASN A 139 0.81 -8.89 12.82
CA ASN A 139 1.61 -8.76 14.04
C ASN A 139 2.78 -7.78 13.88
N PHE A 140 3.18 -7.46 12.64
CA PHE A 140 4.21 -6.46 12.35
C PHE A 140 3.65 -5.06 12.10
N LEU A 141 2.33 -4.87 12.09
CA LEU A 141 1.72 -3.55 11.98
C LEU A 141 1.42 -2.97 13.38
N TRP A 142 1.40 -1.65 13.48
CA TRP A 142 1.02 -0.94 14.70
C TRP A 142 -0.30 -0.19 14.54
N THR A 143 -0.93 0.11 15.68
CA THR A 143 -2.12 0.98 15.69
C THR A 143 -1.74 2.39 15.26
N TYR A 144 -2.42 2.91 14.24
CA TYR A 144 -2.27 4.30 13.85
C TYR A 144 -2.85 5.23 14.93
N SER A 145 -2.13 6.30 15.25
CA SER A 145 -2.62 7.34 16.16
C SER A 145 -2.33 8.73 15.59
N ASN A 146 -3.29 9.64 15.72
CA ASN A 146 -3.12 11.04 15.36
C ASN A 146 -3.15 11.91 16.61
N LYS A 147 -2.03 12.55 16.93
CA LYS A 147 -1.90 13.45 18.09
C LYS A 147 -2.88 14.63 18.06
N LYS A 148 -3.36 15.04 16.88
CA LYS A 148 -4.33 16.14 16.72
C LYS A 148 -5.74 15.77 17.15
N THR A 149 -6.07 14.48 17.19
CA THR A 149 -7.38 13.96 17.58
C THR A 149 -7.19 12.97 18.74
N PRO A 150 -6.74 13.45 19.91
CA PRO A 150 -6.56 12.59 21.07
C PRO A 150 -7.91 11.97 21.47
N GLY A 151 -7.98 10.64 21.47
CA GLY A 151 -9.21 9.89 21.78
C GLY A 151 -9.79 9.14 20.58
N ALA A 152 -9.47 9.56 19.35
CA ALA A 152 -9.76 8.72 18.18
C ALA A 152 -8.76 7.55 18.15
N THR A 153 -9.25 6.35 18.42
CA THR A 153 -8.48 5.10 18.34
C THR A 153 -8.87 4.29 17.11
N ASP A 154 -9.94 4.68 16.42
CA ASP A 154 -10.45 4.01 15.23
C ASP A 154 -10.36 4.95 14.02
N PHE A 155 -9.37 4.70 13.18
CA PHE A 155 -9.26 5.34 11.88
C PHE A 155 -9.57 4.30 10.82
N HIS A 156 -10.74 4.39 10.21
CA HIS A 156 -11.08 3.55 9.07
C HIS A 156 -11.78 4.35 7.98
N LEU A 157 -11.66 3.89 6.74
CA LEU A 157 -12.40 4.42 5.62
C LEU A 157 -13.90 4.12 5.79
N GLY A 158 -14.75 5.12 5.53
CA GLY A 158 -16.18 4.86 5.38
C GLY A 158 -16.45 3.88 4.23
N TRP A 159 -17.60 3.18 4.30
CA TRP A 159 -17.96 2.13 3.33
C TRP A 159 -17.86 2.58 1.86
N ASN A 160 -18.36 3.77 1.53
CA ASN A 160 -18.30 4.30 0.17
C ASN A 160 -16.85 4.56 -0.27
N SER A 161 -16.02 5.14 0.61
CA SER A 161 -14.59 5.37 0.36
C SER A 161 -13.86 4.04 0.12
N LEU A 162 -14.11 3.04 0.95
CA LEU A 162 -13.53 1.70 0.79
C LEU A 162 -13.94 1.07 -0.55
N ARG A 163 -15.21 1.23 -0.96
CA ARG A 163 -15.69 0.76 -2.26
C ARG A 163 -14.99 1.46 -3.43
N HIS A 164 -14.80 2.77 -3.36
CA HIS A 164 -14.07 3.52 -4.38
C HIS A 164 -12.60 3.11 -4.46
N LEU A 165 -11.94 2.97 -3.32
CA LEU A 165 -10.57 2.49 -3.22
C LEU A 165 -10.41 1.12 -3.88
N ARG A 166 -11.28 0.16 -3.52
CA ARG A 166 -11.23 -1.21 -4.07
C ARG A 166 -11.46 -1.25 -5.58
N ARG A 167 -12.49 -0.58 -6.08
CA ARG A 167 -12.77 -0.49 -7.53
C ARG A 167 -11.60 0.10 -8.29
N ARG A 168 -10.98 1.14 -7.73
CA ARG A 168 -9.83 1.79 -8.37
C ARG A 168 -8.61 0.88 -8.39
N ALA A 169 -8.29 0.25 -7.26
CA ALA A 169 -7.20 -0.70 -7.15
C ALA A 169 -7.38 -1.88 -8.12
N GLU A 170 -8.58 -2.44 -8.21
CA GLU A 170 -8.91 -3.52 -9.16
C GLU A 170 -8.67 -3.08 -10.61
N THR A 171 -9.12 -1.89 -10.99
CA THR A 171 -8.92 -1.34 -12.35
C THR A 171 -7.45 -1.20 -12.72
N LEU A 172 -6.59 -0.77 -11.78
CA LEU A 172 -5.18 -0.50 -12.04
C LEU A 172 -4.29 -1.74 -11.97
N THR A 173 -4.60 -2.64 -11.04
CA THR A 173 -3.70 -3.75 -10.66
C THR A 173 -4.22 -5.12 -11.05
N GLN A 174 -5.47 -5.20 -11.52
CA GLN A 174 -6.20 -6.46 -11.75
C GLN A 174 -6.25 -7.35 -10.49
N TYR A 175 -6.02 -6.76 -9.32
CA TYR A 175 -6.14 -7.46 -8.05
C TYR A 175 -7.61 -7.74 -7.76
N ARG A 176 -7.94 -9.03 -7.65
CA ARG A 176 -9.24 -9.46 -7.16
C ARG A 176 -9.13 -9.80 -5.69
N ILE A 177 -10.12 -9.35 -4.93
CA ILE A 177 -10.19 -9.62 -3.51
C ILE A 177 -10.67 -11.07 -3.34
N ASP A 178 -9.78 -11.91 -2.81
CA ASP A 178 -10.08 -13.31 -2.51
C ASP A 178 -11.16 -13.43 -1.42
N PRO A 179 -11.72 -14.64 -1.16
CA PRO A 179 -12.56 -14.86 0.01
C PRO A 179 -11.89 -14.27 1.26
N GLN A 180 -12.63 -13.48 2.03
CA GLN A 180 -12.06 -12.73 3.15
C GLN A 180 -12.15 -13.56 4.42
N PHE A 181 -11.17 -13.42 5.31
CA PHE A 181 -11.35 -13.87 6.68
C PHE A 181 -12.64 -13.27 7.24
N PRO A 182 -13.58 -14.10 7.74
CA PRO A 182 -14.76 -13.57 8.36
C PRO A 182 -14.27 -12.68 9.50
N ALA A 183 -14.67 -11.40 9.48
CA ALA A 183 -14.55 -10.57 10.66
C ALA A 183 -15.36 -11.33 11.72
N ALA A 184 -14.67 -12.06 12.60
CA ALA A 184 -15.26 -13.01 13.52
C ALA A 184 -16.53 -12.39 14.06
N SER A 185 -17.66 -13.00 13.72
CA SER A 185 -19.01 -12.47 13.88
C SER A 185 -19.04 -11.47 15.02
N PHE A 186 -19.01 -10.17 14.70
CA PHE A 186 -19.25 -9.15 15.71
C PHE A 186 -20.47 -9.65 16.47
N PRO A 187 -20.42 -9.84 17.81
CA PRO A 187 -21.64 -10.07 18.55
C PRO A 187 -22.50 -8.90 18.13
N SER A 188 -23.56 -9.18 17.37
CA SER A 188 -24.40 -8.16 16.75
C SER A 188 -24.58 -7.13 17.83
N ILE A 189 -24.03 -5.92 17.65
CA ILE A 189 -24.42 -4.81 18.49
C ILE A 189 -25.89 -4.73 18.16
N THR A 190 -26.67 -5.39 19.01
CA THR A 190 -28.10 -5.32 19.03
C THR A 190 -28.24 -3.90 19.50
N PHE A 191 -28.22 -2.96 18.54
CA PHE A 191 -28.69 -1.62 18.77
C PHE A 191 -30.01 -1.87 19.44
N GLY A 192 -30.03 -1.60 20.75
CA GLY A 192 -31.20 -1.81 21.57
C GLY A 192 -32.26 -0.98 20.89
N THR A 193 -33.08 -1.64 20.07
CA THR A 193 -34.35 -1.14 19.62
C THR A 193 -35.17 -1.11 20.89
N LYS A 194 -34.92 -0.07 21.71
CA LYS A 194 -36.01 0.55 22.44
C LYS A 194 -36.95 0.97 21.34
N ALA A 195 -37.89 0.07 21.07
CA ALA A 195 -38.97 0.24 20.15
C ALA A 195 -39.71 1.50 20.59
N VAL A 196 -39.36 2.63 20.00
CA VAL A 196 -40.29 3.73 19.88
C VAL A 196 -41.38 3.17 18.98
N LYS A 197 -42.52 2.83 19.59
CA LYS A 197 -43.75 2.46 18.89
C LYS A 197 -44.22 3.66 18.07
N SER A 198 -43.59 3.93 16.93
CA SER A 198 -44.15 4.84 15.93
C SER A 198 -45.15 4.04 15.12
N ASN A 199 -46.42 4.23 15.41
CA ASN A 199 -47.56 3.58 14.77
C ASN A 199 -47.85 4.15 13.35
N ARG A 200 -46.81 4.48 12.58
CA ARG A 200 -46.97 5.00 11.22
C ARG A 200 -46.48 3.96 10.21
N PRO A 201 -47.37 3.40 9.37
CA PRO A 201 -46.93 2.56 8.26
C PRO A 201 -46.08 3.41 7.32
N TYR A 202 -44.80 3.04 7.18
CA TYR A 202 -43.93 3.60 6.15
C TYR A 202 -44.46 3.14 4.80
N ARG A 203 -45.07 4.08 4.06
CA ARG A 203 -45.48 3.89 2.67
C ARG A 203 -44.21 3.96 1.82
N ILE A 204 -43.81 2.83 1.23
CA ILE A 204 -42.75 2.80 0.22
C ILE A 204 -43.25 3.62 -0.96
N PRO A 205 -42.57 4.71 -1.39
CA PRO A 205 -42.89 5.37 -2.64
C PRO A 205 -42.45 4.43 -3.76
N THR A 206 -43.41 3.72 -4.35
CA THR A 206 -43.28 3.15 -5.69
C THR A 206 -43.35 4.31 -6.68
N GLY A 207 -42.21 4.94 -6.94
CA GLY A 207 -42.04 5.94 -7.97
C GLY A 207 -40.81 5.59 -8.81
N GLU A 208 -41.08 5.24 -10.07
CA GLU A 208 -40.22 5.46 -11.24
C GLU A 208 -38.74 5.08 -11.10
N LEU A 209 -38.47 3.78 -11.31
CA LEU A 209 -37.24 3.33 -11.94
C LEU A 209 -37.37 3.60 -13.45
N GLU A 210 -37.22 4.86 -13.87
CA GLU A 210 -36.93 5.19 -15.26
C GLU A 210 -35.41 5.16 -15.47
N ASP A 211 -34.98 4.25 -16.33
CA ASP A 211 -33.85 4.36 -17.26
C ASP A 211 -32.57 5.01 -16.75
N LEU A 212 -31.86 4.32 -15.86
CA LEU A 212 -30.40 4.42 -15.82
C LEU A 212 -29.83 3.62 -16.99
N GLU A 213 -29.81 4.25 -18.17
CA GLU A 213 -28.94 3.84 -19.28
C GLU A 213 -27.53 3.66 -18.74
N ILE A 214 -27.09 2.39 -18.69
CA ILE A 214 -25.70 2.04 -18.48
C ILE A 214 -24.96 2.53 -19.72
N LEU A 215 -24.45 3.76 -19.65
CA LEU A 215 -23.55 4.29 -20.66
C LEU A 215 -22.25 3.49 -20.56
N GLU A 216 -22.19 2.37 -21.30
CA GLU A 216 -20.99 1.59 -21.53
C GLU A 216 -19.97 2.50 -22.24
N ARG A 217 -19.19 3.24 -21.45
CA ARG A 217 -18.05 3.96 -21.99
C ARG A 217 -17.05 2.92 -22.49
N PRO A 218 -16.61 3.00 -23.76
CA PRO A 218 -15.62 2.08 -24.29
C PRO A 218 -14.37 2.16 -23.42
N VAL A 219 -13.96 1.01 -22.87
CA VAL A 219 -12.70 0.89 -22.17
C VAL A 219 -11.60 1.18 -23.19
N PRO A 220 -10.79 2.23 -23.03
CA PRO A 220 -9.68 2.48 -23.94
C PRO A 220 -8.75 1.26 -23.89
N ASN A 221 -8.58 0.64 -25.05
CA ASN A 221 -7.68 -0.50 -25.26
C ASN A 221 -6.23 0.01 -25.14
N TYR A 222 -5.68 -0.02 -23.92
CA TYR A 222 -4.27 0.26 -23.71
C TYR A 222 -3.46 -0.95 -24.19
N SER A 223 -3.12 -0.93 -25.49
CA SER A 223 -2.17 -1.85 -26.09
C SER A 223 -0.85 -1.77 -25.31
N THR A 224 -0.51 -2.86 -24.63
CA THR A 224 0.80 -3.09 -24.03
C THR A 224 1.81 -3.37 -25.13
N LYS A 225 2.20 -2.32 -25.88
CA LYS A 225 3.44 -2.40 -26.66
C LYS A 225 4.62 -2.33 -25.69
N PRO A 226 5.63 -3.20 -25.81
CA PRO A 226 6.87 -3.05 -25.08
C PRO A 226 7.52 -1.73 -25.48
N TRP A 227 7.76 -0.87 -24.50
CA TRP A 227 8.53 0.36 -24.70
C TRP A 227 9.99 -0.02 -24.87
N ILE A 228 10.47 -0.02 -26.11
CA ILE A 228 11.91 -0.01 -26.42
C ILE A 228 12.38 1.43 -26.24
N GLU A 229 13.32 1.62 -25.32
CA GLU A 229 14.00 2.89 -25.09
C GLU A 229 14.78 3.30 -26.33
N ASN A 230 14.33 4.36 -27.01
CA ASN A 230 15.20 5.20 -27.83
C ASN A 230 15.32 6.53 -27.09
N ILE A 231 16.29 6.62 -26.20
CA ILE A 231 16.74 7.88 -25.63
C ILE A 231 17.75 8.47 -26.63
N PRO A 232 17.53 9.67 -27.17
CA PRO A 232 18.56 10.36 -27.95
C PRO A 232 19.72 10.74 -27.01
N GLU A 233 20.95 10.37 -27.35
CA GLU A 233 22.16 10.63 -26.54
C GLU A 233 22.57 12.12 -26.46
N ASP A 234 21.89 13.04 -27.16
CA ASP A 234 22.39 14.40 -27.37
C ASP A 234 21.75 15.51 -26.50
N SER A 235 21.39 15.23 -25.24
CA SER A 235 20.90 16.30 -24.36
C SER A 235 21.45 16.23 -22.93
N TYR A 236 22.76 16.44 -22.80
CA TYR A 236 23.35 16.98 -21.57
C TYR A 236 24.13 18.26 -21.90
N PRO A 237 23.84 19.41 -21.27
CA PRO A 237 24.69 20.58 -21.40
C PRO A 237 26.04 20.29 -20.72
N ALA A 238 27.12 20.53 -21.46
CA ALA A 238 28.49 20.45 -20.97
C ALA A 238 28.67 21.34 -19.73
N THR A 239 28.90 20.73 -18.57
CA THR A 239 29.41 21.43 -17.39
C THR A 239 30.90 21.63 -17.54
N GLU A 240 31.31 22.90 -17.52
CA GLU A 240 32.69 23.38 -17.56
C GLU A 240 33.58 22.68 -16.53
N ALA A 241 34.74 22.25 -17.00
CA ALA A 241 35.81 21.72 -16.18
C ALA A 241 36.46 22.85 -15.35
N MET A 242 36.28 22.82 -14.03
CA MET A 242 37.15 23.54 -13.11
C MET A 242 38.48 22.80 -12.99
N VAL A 243 39.51 23.40 -13.56
CA VAL A 243 40.92 23.05 -13.37
C VAL A 243 41.32 23.35 -11.92
N VAL A 244 41.56 22.32 -11.12
CA VAL A 244 42.26 22.45 -9.83
C VAL A 244 43.65 21.84 -9.98
N SER A 245 44.64 22.69 -9.74
CA SER A 245 46.08 22.47 -9.85
C SER A 245 46.57 21.45 -8.81
N CYS A 246 47.42 20.51 -9.28
CA CYS A 246 48.10 19.52 -8.47
C CYS A 246 49.33 20.11 -7.75
N HIS A 247 49.46 19.87 -6.44
CA HIS A 247 50.75 19.88 -5.74
C HIS A 247 50.91 18.63 -4.87
N GLU A 248 51.82 17.79 -5.35
CA GLU A 248 52.79 16.88 -4.73
C GLU A 248 52.61 16.22 -3.33
N HIS A 249 52.86 14.89 -3.37
CA HIS A 249 53.71 14.08 -2.49
C HIS A 249 53.29 13.73 -1.04
N THR A 250 52.91 12.46 -0.82
CA THR A 250 53.57 11.53 0.14
C THR A 250 53.08 10.06 -0.07
N PRO A 251 53.88 9.03 0.28
CA PRO A 251 53.71 7.65 -0.21
C PRO A 251 52.84 6.75 0.69
N ALA A 252 52.36 5.67 0.08
CA ALA A 252 51.48 4.66 0.63
C ALA A 252 52.17 3.69 1.62
N PRO A 253 51.44 3.14 2.61
CA PRO A 253 51.87 1.95 3.33
C PRO A 253 51.37 0.66 2.65
N THR A 254 52.31 -0.24 2.42
CA THR A 254 52.15 -1.62 1.97
C THR A 254 51.28 -2.42 2.95
N ARG A 255 50.16 -3.00 2.49
CA ARG A 255 49.44 -4.05 3.23
C ARG A 255 49.62 -5.39 2.53
N VAL A 256 50.27 -6.29 3.26
CA VAL A 256 50.45 -7.72 2.99
C VAL A 256 49.08 -8.40 2.95
N TRP A 257 48.79 -9.10 1.86
CA TRP A 257 47.66 -10.04 1.78
C TRP A 257 48.15 -11.42 2.22
N GLU A 258 47.71 -11.87 3.39
CA GLU A 258 47.83 -13.27 3.80
C GLU A 258 46.78 -14.11 3.06
N SER A 259 47.27 -15.00 2.22
CA SER A 259 46.53 -16.05 1.53
C SER A 259 46.02 -17.09 2.53
N SER A 260 44.70 -17.12 2.75
CA SER A 260 44.03 -18.19 3.49
C SER A 260 43.90 -19.43 2.61
N GLN A 261 44.41 -20.55 3.13
CA GLN A 261 44.38 -21.87 2.51
C GLN A 261 42.95 -22.44 2.53
N ALA A 262 42.52 -22.98 1.38
CA ALA A 262 41.31 -23.78 1.26
C ALA A 262 41.56 -25.15 1.90
N THR A 263 40.74 -25.53 2.89
CA THR A 263 40.74 -26.87 3.47
C THR A 263 39.80 -27.75 2.67
N GLU A 264 40.36 -28.75 1.99
CA GLU A 264 39.64 -29.77 1.24
C GLU A 264 39.15 -30.85 2.24
N VAL A 265 37.83 -31.02 2.37
CA VAL A 265 37.23 -32.08 3.20
C VAL A 265 37.01 -33.32 2.33
N VAL A 266 37.86 -34.32 2.51
CA VAL A 266 37.71 -35.65 1.90
C VAL A 266 36.70 -36.45 2.72
N ILE A 267 35.53 -36.73 2.12
CA ILE A 267 34.54 -37.65 2.68
C ILE A 267 34.90 -39.07 2.24
N ALA A 268 35.38 -39.89 3.18
CA ALA A 268 35.58 -41.31 2.98
C ALA A 268 34.22 -42.04 3.00
N ARG A 269 33.91 -42.78 1.93
CA ARG A 269 32.81 -43.74 1.89
C ARG A 269 33.23 -45.03 2.58
N HIS A 270 32.46 -45.45 3.57
CA HIS A 270 32.60 -46.75 4.23
C HIS A 270 31.60 -47.71 3.58
N ASP A 271 32.09 -48.63 2.76
CA ASP A 271 31.32 -49.77 2.25
C ASP A 271 31.27 -50.84 3.34
N GLU A 272 30.09 -51.06 3.93
CA GLU A 272 29.82 -52.27 4.70
C GLU A 272 29.19 -53.32 3.79
N ARG A 273 29.97 -54.38 3.61
CA ARG A 273 29.63 -55.61 2.91
C ARG A 273 28.97 -56.54 3.94
N SER A 274 27.66 -56.73 3.85
CA SER A 274 26.95 -57.76 4.61
C SER A 274 27.01 -59.10 3.88
N GLY A 275 27.17 -60.16 4.68
CA GLY A 275 27.11 -61.57 4.27
C GLY A 275 25.71 -62.03 3.94
#